data_AF-A0A7M3MJJ0-F1
#
_entry.id   AF-A0A7M3MJJ0-F1
#
_cell.length_a   1.000
_cell.length_b   1.000
_cell.length_c   1.000
_cell.angle_alpha   90.00
_cell.angle_beta   90.00
_cell.angle_gamma   90.00
#
_symmetry.space_group_name_H-M   'P 1'
#
loop_
_entity.id
_entity.type
_entity.pdbx_description
1 polymer ?
#
loop_
_entity_poly.entity_id
_entity_poly.type
_entity_poly.pdbx_seq_one_letter_code
_entity_poly.pdbx_strand_id
1 'polypeptide(L)'
;MQFCTDSDLTAVAADVRHLVPAELDDWSIQRKLAEDAVLRDLSRVWYAPAARARGIDPTVSPLVPDRLAASEIKPLAVLKCLEVVYGYLAKPGMREADGFERNAERYRRRYSEELDNVATAGLAYDWNNSGALESWESSTPRTPRRLTRA
;
A
#
# COMPACT_ATOMS: atom_id res chain seq x y z
N MET A 1 4.53 4.99 12.74
CA MET A 1 4.87 3.68 12.13
C MET A 1 5.20 3.90 10.67
N GLN A 2 6.19 3.21 10.11
CA GLN A 2 6.59 3.32 8.70
C GLN A 2 6.40 1.96 8.03
N PHE A 3 5.66 1.90 6.92
CA PHE A 3 5.30 0.64 6.24
C PHE A 3 6.29 0.22 5.16
N CYS A 4 7.07 1.15 4.62
CA CYS A 4 8.10 0.87 3.62
C CYS A 4 9.34 1.74 3.82
N THR A 5 10.49 1.21 3.43
CA THR A 5 11.80 1.86 3.52
C THR A 5 12.44 1.98 2.14
N ASP A 6 13.53 2.74 2.01
CA ASP A 6 14.22 2.88 0.73
C ASP A 6 14.82 1.56 0.23
N SER A 7 15.18 0.64 1.12
CA SER A 7 15.59 -0.70 0.73
C SER A 7 14.44 -1.50 0.13
N ASP A 8 13.22 -1.36 0.67
CA ASP A 8 12.03 -2.00 0.10
C ASP A 8 11.70 -1.42 -1.29
N LEU A 9 11.85 -0.10 -1.48
CA LEU A 9 11.64 0.55 -2.78
C LEU A 9 12.67 0.09 -3.82
N THR A 10 13.95 0.08 -3.45
CA THR A 10 15.05 -0.34 -4.35
C THR A 10 15.01 -1.83 -4.67
N ALA A 11 14.44 -2.68 -3.80
CA ALA A 11 14.20 -4.08 -4.11
C ALA A 11 13.19 -4.28 -5.24
N VAL A 12 12.24 -3.36 -5.42
CA VAL A 12 11.24 -3.40 -6.50
C VAL A 12 11.65 -2.57 -7.72
N ALA A 13 12.32 -1.45 -7.50
CA ALA A 13 12.78 -0.52 -8.52
C ALA A 13 14.19 -0.01 -8.17
N ALA A 14 15.23 -0.75 -8.59
CA ALA A 14 16.61 -0.49 -8.22
C ALA A 14 17.06 0.97 -8.48
N ASP A 15 16.63 1.55 -9.60
CA ASP A 15 17.05 2.88 -10.03
C ASP A 15 16.37 4.03 -9.26
N VAL A 16 15.34 3.75 -8.45
CA VAL A 16 14.51 4.80 -7.80
C VAL A 16 15.32 5.74 -6.90
N ARG A 17 16.42 5.24 -6.32
CA ARG A 17 17.32 6.05 -5.48
C ARG A 17 18.10 7.08 -6.29
N HIS A 18 18.42 6.77 -7.55
CA HIS A 18 19.13 7.69 -8.46
C HIS A 18 18.22 8.77 -9.04
N LEU A 19 16.91 8.67 -8.81
CA LEU A 19 15.91 9.62 -9.29
C LEU A 19 15.58 10.71 -8.27
N VAL A 20 16.17 10.69 -7.07
CA VAL A 20 15.96 11.73 -6.05
C VAL A 20 16.50 13.06 -6.59
N PRO A 21 15.66 14.08 -6.78
CA PRO A 21 16.10 15.41 -7.20
C PRO A 21 17.04 16.04 -6.16
N ALA A 22 17.92 16.93 -6.59
CA ALA A 22 18.91 17.56 -5.70
C ALA A 22 18.27 18.39 -4.57
N GLU A 23 17.02 18.80 -4.74
CA GLU A 23 16.24 19.55 -3.77
C GLU A 23 15.64 18.66 -2.66
N LEU A 24 15.74 17.33 -2.79
CA LEU A 24 15.25 16.35 -1.82
C LEU A 24 16.42 15.51 -1.28
N ASP A 25 16.45 15.33 0.05
CA ASP A 25 17.42 14.43 0.68
C ASP A 25 17.03 12.96 0.50
N ASP A 26 15.73 12.65 0.54
CA ASP A 26 15.16 11.31 0.40
C ASP A 26 13.69 11.34 -0.07
N TRP A 27 13.06 10.16 -0.12
CA TRP A 27 11.64 10.01 -0.46
C TRP A 27 10.69 10.06 0.75
N SER A 28 11.08 10.64 1.89
CA SER A 28 10.29 10.62 3.14
C SER A 28 8.89 11.21 2.99
N ILE A 29 8.77 12.34 2.27
CA ILE A 29 7.48 12.98 2.01
C ILE A 29 6.58 12.06 1.19
N GLN A 30 7.12 11.46 0.12
CA GLN A 30 6.41 10.56 -0.77
C GLN A 30 5.99 9.27 -0.05
N ARG A 31 6.86 8.72 0.82
CA ARG A 31 6.52 7.59 1.69
C ARG A 31 5.35 7.94 2.60
N LYS A 32 5.38 9.08 3.29
CA LYS A 32 4.28 9.52 4.15
C LYS A 32 2.96 9.69 3.39
N LEU A 33 2.99 10.34 2.22
CA LEU A 33 1.81 10.49 1.37
C LEU A 33 1.24 9.14 0.92
N ALA A 34 2.10 8.19 0.60
CA ALA A 34 1.69 6.85 0.23
C ALA A 34 1.09 6.08 1.42
N GLU A 35 1.66 6.19 2.61
CA GLU A 35 1.12 5.58 3.84
C GLU A 35 -0.28 6.10 4.16
N ASP A 36 -0.48 7.42 4.11
CA ASP A 36 -1.78 8.04 4.35
C ASP A 36 -2.83 7.59 3.31
N ALA A 37 -2.41 7.41 2.05
CA ALA A 37 -3.28 6.92 0.98
C ALA A 37 -3.65 5.44 1.19
N VAL A 38 -2.67 4.59 1.52
CA VAL A 38 -2.88 3.16 1.80
C VAL A 38 -3.85 2.99 2.98
N LEU A 39 -3.64 3.71 4.08
CA LEU A 39 -4.51 3.62 5.25
C LEU A 39 -5.94 4.05 4.95
N ARG A 40 -6.12 5.09 4.14
CA ARG A 40 -7.45 5.55 3.70
C ARG A 40 -8.15 4.50 2.86
N ASP A 41 -7.43 3.91 1.91
CA ASP A 41 -7.98 2.87 1.04
C ASP A 41 -8.29 1.60 1.82
N LEU A 42 -7.39 1.13 2.69
CA LEU A 42 -7.61 -0.02 3.57
C LEU A 42 -8.80 0.20 4.50
N SER A 43 -8.93 1.40 5.09
CA SER A 43 -10.05 1.76 5.95
C SER A 43 -11.40 1.57 5.24
N ARG A 44 -11.47 2.01 3.98
CA ARG A 44 -12.70 1.94 3.17
C ARG A 44 -12.97 0.54 2.60
N VAL A 45 -11.96 -0.06 1.96
CA VAL A 45 -12.12 -1.24 1.10
C VAL A 45 -12.14 -2.52 1.92
N TRP A 46 -11.37 -2.58 3.01
CA TRP A 46 -11.23 -3.79 3.82
C TRP A 46 -11.78 -3.61 5.24
N TYR A 47 -11.28 -2.62 6.00
CA TYR A 47 -11.58 -2.50 7.42
C TYR A 47 -13.06 -2.25 7.69
N ALA A 48 -13.69 -1.28 7.02
CA ALA A 48 -15.09 -0.96 7.27
C ALA A 48 -16.05 -2.16 7.00
N PRO A 49 -15.92 -2.90 5.89
CA PRO A 49 -16.64 -4.17 5.71
C PRO A 49 -16.32 -5.21 6.80
N ALA A 50 -15.05 -5.42 7.12
CA ALA A 50 -14.60 -6.43 8.09
C ALA A 50 -15.06 -6.13 9.53
N ALA A 51 -15.08 -4.85 9.91
CA ALA A 51 -15.56 -4.33 11.18
C ALA A 51 -17.08 -4.53 11.30
N ARG A 52 -17.84 -4.15 10.26
CA ARG A 52 -19.29 -4.35 10.24
C ARG A 52 -19.68 -5.83 10.33
N ALA A 53 -18.94 -6.71 9.66
CA ALA A 53 -19.16 -8.16 9.76
C ALA A 53 -18.95 -8.70 11.19
N ARG A 54 -18.21 -7.98 12.03
CA ARG A 54 -17.97 -8.27 13.45
C ARG A 54 -18.89 -7.47 14.40
N GLY A 55 -19.84 -6.70 13.87
CA GLY A 55 -20.72 -5.84 14.68
C GLY A 55 -20.05 -4.58 15.22
N ILE A 56 -18.89 -4.19 14.68
CA ILE A 56 -18.17 -2.98 15.06
C ILE A 56 -18.56 -1.83 14.11
N ASP A 57 -18.86 -0.66 14.66
CA ASP A 57 -19.08 0.56 13.86
C ASP A 57 -17.73 1.19 13.48
N PRO A 58 -17.34 1.20 12.19
CA PRO A 58 -16.06 1.74 11.75
C PRO A 58 -15.97 3.27 11.85
N THR A 59 -17.09 3.97 12.06
CA THR A 59 -17.10 5.42 12.28
C THR A 59 -16.72 5.79 13.71
N VAL A 60 -17.02 4.90 14.67
CA VAL A 60 -16.70 5.06 16.09
C VAL A 60 -15.37 4.41 16.44
N SER A 61 -15.07 3.25 15.83
CA SER A 61 -13.82 2.54 15.99
C SER A 61 -13.09 2.51 14.65
N PRO A 62 -12.31 3.57 14.32
CA PRO A 62 -11.58 3.63 13.05
C PRO A 62 -10.41 2.64 13.02
N LEU A 63 -9.89 2.39 11.81
CA LEU A 63 -8.70 1.58 11.61
C LEU A 63 -7.51 2.17 12.40
N VAL A 64 -6.90 1.35 13.26
CA VAL A 64 -5.69 1.72 14.01
C VAL A 64 -4.49 1.06 13.34
N PRO A 65 -3.55 1.83 12.76
CA PRO A 65 -2.42 1.27 12.02
C PRO A 65 -1.60 0.27 12.83
N ASP A 66 -1.33 0.56 14.11
CA ASP A 66 -0.44 -0.23 14.96
C ASP A 66 -0.99 -1.64 15.29
N ARG A 67 -2.27 -1.90 14.96
CA ARG A 67 -2.90 -3.22 15.13
C ARG A 67 -2.78 -4.11 13.90
N LEU A 68 -2.16 -3.59 12.83
CA LEU A 68 -1.96 -4.32 11.58
C LEU A 68 -0.61 -5.04 11.56
N ALA A 69 -0.57 -6.20 10.93
CA ALA A 69 0.69 -6.83 10.56
C ALA A 69 1.42 -6.01 9.48
N ALA A 70 2.48 -5.28 9.86
CA ALA A 70 3.24 -4.42 8.94
C ALA A 70 3.78 -5.18 7.70
N SER A 71 4.11 -6.47 7.85
CA SER A 71 4.57 -7.32 6.75
C SER A 71 3.52 -7.52 5.65
N GLU A 72 2.22 -7.54 5.99
CA GLU A 72 1.14 -7.73 5.01
C GLU A 72 0.78 -6.44 4.26
N ILE A 73 1.09 -5.28 4.86
CA ILE A 73 0.85 -3.94 4.28
C ILE A 73 2.04 -3.47 3.44
N LYS A 74 3.26 -3.89 3.79
CA LYS A 74 4.48 -3.48 3.11
C LYS A 74 4.38 -3.52 1.57
N PRO A 75 3.84 -4.58 0.92
CA PRO A 75 3.69 -4.58 -0.54
C PRO A 75 2.82 -3.43 -1.07
N LEU A 76 1.70 -3.12 -0.42
CA LEU A 76 0.84 -1.98 -0.78
C LEU A 76 1.58 -0.66 -0.61
N ALA A 77 2.27 -0.48 0.52
CA ALA A 77 3.02 0.75 0.81
C ALA A 77 4.14 0.99 -0.21
N VAL A 78 4.89 -0.04 -0.58
CA VAL A 78 5.93 0.04 -1.61
C VAL A 78 5.34 0.43 -2.96
N LEU A 79 4.29 -0.27 -3.41
CA LEU A 79 3.65 0.02 -4.70
C LEU A 79 3.09 1.44 -4.75
N LYS A 80 2.41 1.87 -3.68
CA LYS A 80 1.85 3.22 -3.60
C LYS A 80 2.93 4.29 -3.54
N CYS A 81 4.01 4.05 -2.80
CA CYS A 81 5.13 4.98 -2.76
C CYS A 81 5.79 5.13 -4.13
N LEU A 82 5.99 4.04 -4.86
CA LEU A 82 6.52 4.11 -6.23
C LEU A 82 5.58 4.87 -7.16
N GLU A 83 4.26 4.67 -7.08
CA GLU A 83 3.28 5.49 -7.81
C GLU A 83 3.48 6.98 -7.52
N VAL A 84 3.57 7.36 -6.24
CA VAL A 84 3.73 8.76 -5.82
C VAL A 84 5.07 9.34 -6.28
N VAL A 85 6.17 8.59 -6.14
CA VAL A 85 7.51 9.03 -6.58
C VAL A 85 7.53 9.27 -8.08
N TYR A 86 7.07 8.32 -8.88
CA TYR A 86 7.04 8.47 -10.34
C TYR A 86 6.04 9.54 -10.78
N GLY A 87 4.92 9.71 -10.08
CA GLY A 87 3.96 10.78 -10.35
C GLY A 87 4.52 12.16 -10.06
N TYR A 88 5.38 12.29 -9.03
CA TYR A 88 6.08 13.54 -8.71
C TYR A 88 7.13 13.89 -9.76
N LEU A 89 7.83 12.89 -10.31
CA LEU A 89 8.84 13.07 -11.35
C LEU A 89 8.28 13.33 -12.74
N ALA A 90 7.01 12.98 -12.97
CA ALA A 90 6.35 13.16 -14.26
C ALA A 90 6.16 14.65 -14.58
N LYS A 91 6.42 15.03 -15.84
CA LYS A 91 6.27 16.42 -16.29
C LYS A 91 4.79 16.73 -16.59
N PRO A 92 4.14 17.66 -15.87
CA PRO A 92 2.75 17.99 -16.14
C PRO A 92 2.61 18.69 -17.51
N GLY A 93 1.56 18.33 -18.26
CA GLY A 93 1.15 19.06 -19.47
C GLY A 93 1.85 18.67 -20.78
N MET A 94 2.61 17.57 -20.81
CA MET A 94 3.13 17.01 -22.06
C MET A 94 2.01 16.32 -22.86
N ARG A 95 2.08 16.40 -24.20
CA ARG A 95 1.10 15.79 -25.12
C ARG A 95 1.13 14.26 -25.09
N GLU A 96 2.28 13.68 -24.76
CA GLU A 96 2.49 12.24 -24.62
C GLU A 96 3.04 11.94 -23.24
N ALA A 97 2.59 10.81 -22.67
CA ALA A 97 3.04 10.38 -21.37
C ALA A 97 4.55 10.11 -21.38
N ASP A 98 5.27 10.71 -20.44
CA ASP A 98 6.70 10.47 -20.30
C ASP A 98 6.99 9.09 -19.66
N GLY A 99 8.26 8.73 -19.54
CA GLY A 99 8.67 7.46 -18.93
C GLY A 99 8.25 7.34 -17.46
N PHE A 100 8.15 8.46 -16.74
CA PHE A 100 7.76 8.47 -15.34
C PHE A 100 6.25 8.32 -15.19
N GLU A 101 5.44 8.97 -16.03
CA GLU A 101 3.98 8.82 -16.04
C GLU A 101 3.57 7.36 -16.34
N ARG A 102 4.24 6.72 -17.32
CA ARG A 102 4.02 5.29 -17.59
C ARG A 102 4.36 4.39 -16.40
N ASN A 103 5.44 4.70 -15.67
CA ASN A 103 5.81 3.96 -14.47
C ASN A 103 4.84 4.20 -13.32
N ALA A 104 4.41 5.45 -13.10
CA ALA A 104 3.40 5.79 -12.11
C ALA A 104 2.10 5.00 -12.36
N GLU A 105 1.61 5.00 -13.60
CA GLU A 105 0.43 4.24 -14.00
C GLU A 105 0.62 2.72 -13.82
N ARG A 106 1.80 2.18 -14.15
CA ARG A 106 2.11 0.76 -13.91
C ARG A 106 2.01 0.41 -12.43
N TYR A 107 2.57 1.22 -11.54
CA TYR A 107 2.51 0.96 -10.09
C TYR A 107 1.12 1.20 -9.52
N ARG A 108 0.37 2.17 -10.04
CA ARG A 108 -1.04 2.37 -9.71
C ARG A 108 -1.86 1.12 -9.99
N ARG A 109 -1.71 0.52 -11.18
CA ARG A 109 -2.43 -0.72 -11.54
C ARG A 109 -2.08 -1.88 -10.61
N ARG A 110 -0.79 -2.10 -10.37
CA ARG A 110 -0.32 -3.15 -9.44
C ARG A 110 -0.82 -2.91 -8.01
N TYR A 111 -0.87 -1.64 -7.58
CA TYR A 111 -1.41 -1.27 -6.28
C TYR A 111 -2.91 -1.61 -6.19
N SER A 112 -3.70 -1.26 -7.21
CA SER A 112 -5.14 -1.61 -7.26
C SER A 112 -5.35 -3.12 -7.22
N GLU A 113 -4.59 -3.89 -8.01
CA GLU A 113 -4.66 -5.35 -7.99
C GLU A 113 -4.34 -5.93 -6.61
N GLU A 114 -3.29 -5.41 -5.96
CA GLU A 114 -2.93 -5.88 -4.62
C GLU A 114 -3.93 -5.44 -3.55
N LEU A 115 -4.54 -4.26 -3.69
CA LEU A 115 -5.59 -3.78 -2.79
C LEU A 115 -6.84 -4.66 -2.90
N ASP A 116 -7.21 -5.09 -4.10
CA ASP A 116 -8.32 -6.02 -4.31
C ASP A 116 -8.02 -7.41 -3.73
N ASN A 117 -6.77 -7.88 -3.86
CA ASN A 117 -6.33 -9.13 -3.22
C ASN A 117 -6.46 -9.04 -1.70
N VAL A 118 -6.05 -7.91 -1.13
CA VAL A 118 -6.15 -7.62 0.31
C VAL A 118 -7.59 -7.52 0.77
N ALA A 119 -8.46 -6.87 -0.02
CA ALA A 119 -9.89 -6.79 0.25
C ALA A 119 -10.54 -8.18 0.33
N THR A 120 -10.11 -9.09 -0.54
CA THR A 120 -10.67 -10.44 -0.65
C THR A 120 -10.11 -11.39 0.41
N ALA A 121 -8.79 -11.40 0.60
CA ALA A 121 -8.12 -12.31 1.52
C ALA A 121 -8.20 -11.86 2.99
N GLY A 122 -8.40 -10.56 3.20
CA GLY A 122 -8.28 -9.90 4.50
C GLY A 122 -6.84 -9.59 4.89
N LEU A 123 -6.69 -8.84 5.97
CA LEU A 123 -5.43 -8.62 6.67
C LEU A 123 -5.54 -9.12 8.10
N ALA A 124 -4.39 -9.52 8.65
CA ALA A 124 -4.25 -9.79 10.05
C ALA A 124 -4.36 -8.48 10.86
N TYR A 125 -5.30 -8.46 11.80
CA TYR A 125 -5.61 -7.29 12.60
C TYR A 125 -6.02 -7.67 14.01
N ASP A 126 -5.39 -7.05 15.00
CA ASP A 126 -5.73 -7.21 16.41
C ASP A 126 -7.07 -6.50 16.71
N TRP A 127 -8.17 -7.24 16.63
CA TRP A 127 -9.52 -6.69 16.80
C TRP A 127 -9.82 -6.42 18.27
N ASN A 128 -9.25 -7.21 19.18
CA ASN A 128 -9.50 -7.12 20.62
C ASN A 128 -8.50 -6.21 21.37
N ASN A 129 -7.51 -5.64 20.67
CA ASN A 129 -6.45 -4.82 21.24
C ASN A 129 -5.65 -5.55 22.32
N SER A 130 -5.43 -6.86 22.14
CA SER A 130 -4.64 -7.67 23.06
C SER A 130 -3.13 -7.41 22.94
N GLY A 131 -2.70 -6.79 21.83
CA GLY A 131 -1.30 -6.61 21.48
C GLY A 131 -0.69 -7.84 20.80
N ALA A 132 -1.48 -8.87 20.51
CA ALA A 132 -1.05 -10.07 19.79
C ALA A 132 -2.08 -10.43 18.71
N LEU A 133 -1.60 -10.96 17.58
CA LEU A 133 -2.48 -11.48 16.54
C LEU A 133 -2.87 -12.92 16.86
N GLU A 134 -4.15 -13.15 17.05
CA GLU A 134 -4.68 -14.49 17.31
C GLU A 134 -4.96 -15.24 16.00
N SER A 135 -5.03 -16.58 16.06
CA SER A 135 -5.20 -17.41 14.85
C SER A 135 -6.50 -17.14 14.09
N TRP A 136 -7.56 -16.69 14.79
CA TRP A 136 -8.84 -16.32 14.17
C TRP A 136 -8.83 -14.90 13.58
N GLU A 137 -7.82 -14.10 13.89
CA GLU A 137 -7.59 -12.76 13.35
C GLU A 137 -6.70 -12.78 12.12
N SER A 138 -6.15 -13.94 11.77
CA SER A 138 -5.26 -14.13 10.65
C SER A 138 -5.97 -13.96 9.30
N SER A 139 -5.25 -13.41 8.33
CA SER A 139 -5.69 -13.36 6.94
C SER A 139 -5.87 -14.78 6.37
N THR A 140 -6.76 -14.94 5.39
CA THR A 140 -6.77 -16.19 4.62
C THR A 140 -5.56 -16.24 3.69
N PRO A 141 -4.94 -17.43 3.47
CA PRO A 141 -3.79 -17.54 2.59
C PRO A 141 -4.13 -17.02 1.19
N ARG A 142 -3.37 -16.03 0.71
CA ARG A 142 -3.55 -15.50 -0.65
C ARG A 142 -3.24 -16.61 -1.64
N THR A 143 -4.25 -17.07 -2.38
CA THR A 143 -4.04 -18.03 -3.47
C THR A 143 -3.19 -17.34 -4.55
N PRO A 144 -2.00 -17.85 -4.91
CA PRO A 144 -1.21 -17.25 -5.98
C PRO A 144 -2.02 -17.36 -7.28
N ARG A 145 -2.51 -16.22 -7.80
CA ARG A 145 -3.16 -16.17 -9.11
C ARG A 145 -2.11 -16.56 -10.14
N ARG A 146 -2.29 -17.74 -10.72
CA ARG A 146 -1.46 -18.26 -11.81
C ARG A 146 -1.52 -17.25 -12.96
N LEU A 147 -0.39 -16.63 -13.27
CA LEU A 147 -0.23 -15.79 -14.46
C LEU A 147 -0.47 -16.68 -15.68
N THR A 148 -1.63 -16.58 -16.31
CA THR A 148 -1.88 -17.16 -17.61
C THR A 148 -1.04 -16.36 -18.61
N ARG A 149 0.04 -16.95 -19.13
CA ARG A 149 0.74 -16.39 -20.29
C ARG A 149 -0.26 -16.36 -21.45
N ALA A 150 -0.64 -15.16 -21.89
CA ALA A 150 -1.28 -14.93 -23.18
C ALA A 150 -0.20 -14.76 -24.24
#